data_AF-A0A2N5H4S2-F1
#
_entry.id   AF-A0A2N5H4S2-F1
#
_cell.length_a   1.000
_cell.length_b   1.000
_cell.length_c   1.000
_cell.angle_alpha   90.00
_cell.angle_beta   90.00
_cell.angle_gamma   90.00
#
_symmetry.space_group_name_H-M   'P 1'
#
loop_
_entity.id
_entity.type
_entity.pdbx_description
1 polymer ?
#
loop_
_entity_poly.entity_id
_entity_poly.type
_entity_poly.pdbx_seq_one_letter_code
_entity_poly.pdbx_strand_id
1 'polypeptide(L)'
;MRSSQRQKLVKQLVDRFPFLVENYNLLVSYYWQHVEGAKGFDDTGRCSSPEAICRAFRRLVTAGEIVVPEEVKEKRAEYQENFREEYSPL
;
A
#
# COMPACT_ATOMS: atom_id res chain seq x y z
N MET A 1 -2.28 -15.12 -7.94
CA MET A 1 -2.05 -14.06 -8.95
C MET A 1 -0.55 -13.80 -9.15
N ARG A 2 -0.09 -13.63 -10.40
CA ARG A 2 1.32 -13.34 -10.71
C ARG A 2 1.71 -11.92 -10.29
N SER A 3 2.98 -11.70 -9.95
CA SER A 3 3.48 -10.41 -9.44
C SER A 3 3.24 -9.23 -10.39
N SER A 4 3.39 -9.42 -11.69
CA SER A 4 3.19 -8.37 -12.71
C SER A 4 1.72 -7.95 -12.83
N GLN A 5 0.79 -8.91 -12.74
CA GLN A 5 -0.64 -8.63 -12.76
C GLN A 5 -1.07 -7.80 -11.54
N ARG A 6 -0.52 -8.11 -10.35
CA ARG A 6 -0.80 -7.33 -9.14
C ARG A 6 -0.33 -5.88 -9.27
N GLN A 7 0.85 -5.65 -9.83
CA GLN A 7 1.36 -4.30 -10.06
C GLN A 7 0.42 -3.51 -10.97
N LYS A 8 -0.03 -4.11 -12.08
CA LYS A 8 -1.00 -3.47 -12.98
C LYS A 8 -2.29 -3.08 -12.25
N LEU A 9 -2.83 -3.98 -11.42
CA LEU A 9 -4.07 -3.72 -10.66
C LEU A 9 -3.87 -2.65 -9.58
N VAL A 10 -2.74 -2.68 -8.87
CA VAL A 10 -2.38 -1.63 -7.90
C VAL A 10 -2.26 -0.28 -8.59
N LYS A 11 -1.60 -0.21 -9.75
CA LYS A 11 -1.46 1.03 -10.52
C LYS A 11 -2.83 1.57 -10.92
N GLN A 12 -3.69 0.73 -11.51
CA GLN A 12 -5.05 1.12 -11.90
C GLN A 12 -5.88 1.62 -10.72
N LEU A 13 -5.73 0.99 -9.55
CA LEU A 13 -6.41 1.40 -8.34
C LEU A 13 -5.92 2.79 -7.86
N VAL A 14 -4.62 3.02 -7.86
CA VAL A 14 -4.02 4.31 -7.46
C VAL A 14 -4.34 5.42 -8.48
N ASP A 15 -4.31 5.12 -9.78
CA ASP A 15 -4.71 6.08 -10.82
C ASP A 15 -6.17 6.53 -10.63
N ARG A 16 -7.04 5.62 -10.16
CA ARG A 16 -8.45 5.90 -9.86
C ARG A 16 -8.65 6.61 -8.53
N PHE A 17 -7.83 6.30 -7.53
CA PHE A 17 -7.90 6.84 -6.18
C PHE A 17 -6.52 7.34 -5.73
N PRO A 18 -6.11 8.55 -6.16
CA PRO A 18 -4.74 9.05 -5.94
C PRO A 18 -4.37 9.17 -4.46
N PHE A 19 -5.32 9.45 -3.57
CA PHE A 19 -5.08 9.57 -2.13
C PHE A 19 -4.56 8.26 -1.48
N LEU A 20 -4.69 7.11 -2.16
CA LEU A 20 -4.17 5.84 -1.66
C LEU A 20 -2.64 5.80 -1.55
N VAL A 21 -1.92 6.70 -2.24
CA VAL A 21 -0.46 6.79 -2.12
C VAL A 21 0.00 7.17 -0.71
N GLU A 22 -0.88 7.76 0.09
CA GLU A 22 -0.56 8.32 1.40
C GLU A 22 -0.61 7.28 2.50
N ASN A 23 -1.53 6.31 2.41
CA ASN A 23 -1.83 5.39 3.49
C ASN A 23 -1.91 3.94 3.00
N TYR A 24 -1.00 3.10 3.49
CA TYR A 24 -0.94 1.68 3.12
C TYR A 24 -2.17 0.88 3.55
N ASN A 25 -2.78 1.20 4.70
CA ASN A 25 -3.97 0.50 5.16
C ASN A 25 -5.17 0.80 4.24
N LEU A 26 -5.30 2.04 3.79
CA LEU A 26 -6.32 2.41 2.80
C LEU A 26 -6.04 1.73 1.45
N LEU A 27 -4.80 1.71 1.00
CA LEU A 27 -4.44 1.00 -0.24
C LEU A 27 -4.86 -0.47 -0.18
N VAL A 28 -4.57 -1.16 0.91
CA VAL A 28 -4.89 -2.58 1.09
C VAL A 28 -6.40 -2.80 1.16
N SER A 29 -7.13 -2.01 1.96
CA SER A 29 -8.58 -2.17 2.10
C SER A 29 -9.31 -1.88 0.79
N TYR A 30 -8.92 -0.83 0.07
CA TYR A 30 -9.49 -0.51 -1.25
C TYR A 30 -9.15 -1.59 -2.28
N TYR A 31 -7.95 -2.17 -2.22
CA TYR A 31 -7.57 -3.26 -3.10
C TYR A 31 -8.49 -4.46 -2.88
N TRP A 32 -8.70 -4.87 -1.62
CA TRP A 32 -9.62 -5.96 -1.31
C TRP A 32 -11.04 -5.68 -1.78
N GLN A 33 -11.57 -4.48 -1.53
CA GLN A 33 -12.93 -4.13 -1.88
C GLN A 33 -13.15 -3.98 -3.40
N HIS A 34 -12.28 -3.26 -4.09
CA HIS A 34 -12.49 -2.87 -5.48
C HIS A 34 -11.85 -3.79 -6.51
N VAL A 35 -10.82 -4.56 -6.12
CA VAL A 35 -10.14 -5.50 -7.03
C VAL A 35 -10.54 -6.93 -6.75
N GLU A 36 -10.61 -7.32 -5.48
CA GLU A 36 -10.88 -8.72 -5.08
C GLU A 36 -12.33 -8.94 -4.59
N GLY A 37 -13.12 -7.87 -4.49
CA GLY A 37 -14.56 -7.95 -4.21
C GLY A 37 -14.93 -8.29 -2.77
N ALA A 38 -14.04 -8.03 -1.80
CA ALA A 38 -14.33 -8.21 -0.39
C ALA A 38 -15.49 -7.30 0.05
N LYS A 39 -16.51 -7.88 0.70
CA LYS A 39 -17.69 -7.17 1.21
C LYS A 39 -17.63 -6.92 2.70
N GLY A 40 -16.83 -7.70 3.42
CA GLY A 40 -16.62 -7.56 4.85
C GLY A 40 -15.29 -8.14 5.30
N PHE A 41 -15.01 -8.05 6.60
CA PHE A 41 -13.77 -8.52 7.19
C PHE A 41 -13.56 -10.03 6.97
N ASP A 42 -14.63 -10.82 7.00
CA ASP A 42 -14.56 -12.27 6.83
C ASP A 42 -14.02 -12.70 5.45
N ASP A 43 -14.18 -11.85 4.43
CA ASP A 43 -13.70 -12.12 3.07
C ASP A 43 -12.18 -11.93 2.94
N THR A 44 -11.57 -11.16 3.86
CA THR A 44 -10.15 -10.78 3.78
C THR A 44 -9.21 -11.98 3.84
N GLY A 45 -9.61 -13.07 4.50
CA GLY A 45 -8.84 -14.31 4.57
C GLY A 45 -8.61 -14.99 3.22
N ARG A 46 -9.42 -14.67 2.21
CA ARG A 46 -9.28 -15.19 0.82
C ARG A 46 -8.59 -14.20 -0.11
N CYS A 47 -8.33 -12.99 0.36
CA CYS A 47 -7.75 -11.91 -0.42
C CYS A 47 -6.21 -12.01 -0.47
N SER A 48 -5.59 -11.24 -1.37
CA SER A 48 -4.13 -11.09 -1.42
C SER A 48 -3.62 -10.53 -0.09
N SER A 49 -2.49 -11.05 0.40
CA SER A 49 -1.92 -10.57 1.66
C SER A 49 -1.55 -9.08 1.58
N PRO A 50 -1.66 -8.33 2.70
CA PRO A 50 -1.30 -6.91 2.75
C PRO A 50 0.13 -6.66 2.24
N GLU A 51 1.09 -7.48 2.66
CA GLU A 51 2.49 -7.35 2.25
C GLU A 51 2.68 -7.59 0.75
N ALA A 52 1.92 -8.49 0.12
CA ALA A 52 2.01 -8.71 -1.32
C ALA A 52 1.51 -7.48 -2.12
N ILE A 53 0.47 -6.81 -1.63
CA ILE A 53 -0.08 -5.57 -2.20
C ILE A 53 0.92 -4.42 -2.00
N CYS A 54 1.37 -4.20 -0.77
CA CYS A 54 2.34 -3.14 -0.45
C CYS A 54 3.67 -3.33 -1.20
N ARG A 55 4.15 -4.56 -1.37
CA ARG A 55 5.34 -4.84 -2.18
C ARG A 55 5.16 -4.51 -3.66
N ALA A 56 3.98 -4.79 -4.22
CA ALA A 56 3.67 -4.41 -5.59
C ALA A 56 3.67 -2.88 -5.75
N PHE A 57 3.04 -2.16 -4.80
CA PHE A 57 3.06 -0.70 -4.75
C PHE A 57 4.48 -0.14 -4.65
N ARG A 58 5.30 -0.62 -3.70
CA ARG A 58 6.69 -0.15 -3.54
C ARG A 58 7.51 -0.31 -4.82
N ARG A 59 7.32 -1.40 -5.55
CA ARG A 59 7.99 -1.62 -6.85
C ARG A 59 7.59 -0.59 -7.90
N LEU A 60 6.31 -0.21 -7.96
CA LEU A 60 5.82 0.83 -8.87
C LEU A 60 6.39 2.21 -8.50
N VAL A 61 6.49 2.51 -7.20
CA VAL A 61 7.14 3.74 -6.72
C VAL A 61 8.62 3.76 -7.10
N THR A 62 9.35 2.68 -6.85
CA THR A 62 10.78 2.57 -7.24
C THR A 62 10.97 2.68 -8.75
N ALA A 63 10.04 2.17 -9.55
CA ALA A 63 10.06 2.29 -11.01
C ALA A 63 9.64 3.69 -11.52
N GLY A 64 9.19 4.59 -10.66
CA GLY A 64 8.69 5.92 -11.04
C GLY A 64 7.30 5.90 -11.66
N GLU A 65 6.60 4.76 -11.67
CA GLU A 65 5.23 4.64 -12.20
C GLU A 65 4.17 5.21 -11.27
N ILE A 66 4.48 5.33 -9.98
CA ILE A 66 3.65 6.00 -8.97
C ILE A 66 4.54 7.03 -8.26
N VAL A 67 4.11 8.28 -8.29
CA VAL A 67 4.77 9.37 -7.57
C VAL A 67 4.10 9.54 -6.21
N VAL A 68 4.90 9.44 -5.15
CA VAL A 68 4.46 9.75 -3.78
C VAL A 68 4.88 11.19 -3.49
N PRO A 69 3.95 12.06 -3.04
CA PRO A 69 4.27 13.44 -2.65
C PRO A 69 5.39 13.50 -1.60
N GLU A 70 6.25 14.51 -1.65
CA GLU A 70 7.40 14.61 -0.75
C GLU A 70 6.98 14.72 0.72
N GLU A 71 5.94 15.50 1.00
CA GLU A 71 5.34 15.62 2.35
C GLU A 71 4.94 14.27 2.95
N VAL A 72 4.50 13.32 2.12
CA VAL A 72 4.11 11.97 2.56
C VAL A 72 5.35 11.13 2.87
N LYS A 73 6.45 11.33 2.12
CA LYS A 73 7.72 10.66 2.41
C LYS A 73 8.33 11.18 3.70
N GLU A 74 8.29 12.48 3.92
CA GLU A 74 8.76 13.13 5.15
C GLU A 74 7.99 12.62 6.37
N LYS A 75 6.66 12.64 6.35
CA LYS A 75 5.81 12.09 7.42
C LYS A 75 6.13 10.61 7.72
N ARG A 76 6.44 9.82 6.69
CA ARG A 76 6.83 8.41 6.86
C ARG A 76 8.22 8.27 7.48
N ALA A 77 9.16 9.14 7.13
CA ALA A 77 10.48 9.16 7.72
C ALA A 77 10.41 9.54 9.20
N GLU A 78 9.69 10.62 9.53
CA GLU A 78 9.44 11.07 10.91
C GLU A 78 8.79 9.96 11.75
N TYR A 79 7.75 9.30 11.22
CA TYR A 79 7.10 8.20 11.93
C TYR A 79 8.06 7.03 12.20
N GLN A 80 8.93 6.70 11.24
CA GLN A 80 9.94 5.65 11.43
C GLN A 80 11.01 6.04 12.43
N GLU A 81 11.40 7.32 12.47
CA GLU A 81 12.36 7.86 13.43
C GLU A 81 11.77 7.83 14.84
N ASN A 82 10.58 8.40 15.04
CA ASN A 82 9.85 8.37 16.31
C ASN A 82 9.64 6.94 16.82
N PHE A 83 9.28 6.00 15.94
CA PHE A 83 9.12 4.61 16.33
C PHE A 83 10.43 3.97 16.81
N ARG A 84 11.57 4.30 16.18
CA ARG A 84 12.89 3.82 16.63
C ARG A 84 13.29 4.42 17.97
N GLU A 85 12.94 5.68 18.23
CA GLU A 85 13.19 6.34 19.50
C GLU A 85 12.33 5.74 20.63
N GLU A 86 11.03 5.53 20.38
CA GLU A 86 10.08 4.96 21.34
C GLU A 86 10.37 3.50 21.68
N TYR A 87 10.87 2.72 20.71
CA TYR A 87 11.12 1.28 20.85
C TYR A 87 12.60 0.91 20.71
N SER A 88 13.51 1.84 20.98
CA SER A 88 14.94 1.52 21.08
C SER A 88 15.09 0.46 22.18
N PRO A 89 15.71 -0.71 21.87
CA PRO A 89 15.79 -1.78 22.84
C PRO A 89 16.57 -1.29 24.07
N LEU A 90 15.98 -1.47 25.26
CA LEU A 90 16.65 -1.29 26.55
C LEU A 90 17.97 -2.09 26.59
#